data_AF-A0A1H4MG29-F1
#
_entry.id   AF-A0A1H4MG29-F1
#
_cell.length_a   1.000
_cell.length_b   1.000
_cell.length_c   1.000
_cell.angle_alpha   90.00
_cell.angle_beta   90.00
_cell.angle_gamma   90.00
#
_symmetry.space_group_name_H-M   'P 1'
#
loop_
_entity.id
_entity.type
_entity.pdbx_description
1 polymer ?
#
loop_
_entity_poly.entity_id
_entity_poly.type
_entity_poly.pdbx_seq_one_letter_code
_entity_poly.pdbx_strand_id
1 'polypeptide(L)'
;MIKRIFYSIAIVLLLCQACISQNTEHAPTALFQLSNPRVQVSSIFFDSYTTLSFSVDMPNSIIKYTLDGSSVNQNAKVFSEPLKIQESAVIKAKMFHPDYKESDEVVLEVVKIAKNSAIKQVAIKPDPSEKYSGMGAMGLSDLKKGNAQFAGDKQWMGFQTEKITASLQVEKNSTVNKIVVSVLTNQSNWIFAPGKIEVFNEGELIGERTFAKSEQETPNSPTFLQVPVSTGMYNTLNVVIHPLSEIPAWHQGKGTTPWVFIDEIIIQ
;
A
#
# COMPACT_ATOMS: atom_id res chain seq x y z
N MET A 1 -58.64 61.19 11.36
CA MET A 1 -58.51 60.04 10.43
C MET A 1 -57.13 59.93 9.75
N ILE A 2 -56.32 61.00 9.71
CA ILE A 2 -55.02 61.04 9.00
C ILE A 2 -53.83 60.46 9.81
N LYS A 3 -53.88 60.47 11.16
CA LYS A 3 -52.79 59.94 11.99
C LYS A 3 -52.69 58.41 12.01
N ARG A 4 -53.76 57.66 11.71
CA ARG A 4 -53.75 56.19 11.69
C ARG A 4 -53.12 55.59 10.43
N ILE A 5 -53.14 56.32 9.31
CA ILE A 5 -52.58 55.85 8.02
C ILE A 5 -51.04 55.96 8.01
N PHE A 6 -50.47 56.96 8.70
CA PHE A 6 -49.02 57.14 8.80
C PHE A 6 -48.33 56.04 9.63
N TYR A 7 -48.96 55.54 10.70
CA TYR A 7 -48.39 54.45 11.49
C TYR A 7 -48.43 53.10 10.75
N SER A 8 -49.41 52.87 9.87
CA SER A 8 -49.49 51.64 9.07
C SER A 8 -48.45 51.59 7.95
N ILE A 9 -48.07 52.72 7.34
CA ILE A 9 -47.03 52.76 6.30
C ILE A 9 -45.62 52.64 6.91
N ALA A 10 -45.40 53.22 8.10
CA ALA A 10 -44.12 53.10 8.80
C ALA A 10 -43.83 51.65 9.26
N ILE A 11 -44.85 50.88 9.63
CA ILE A 11 -44.71 49.47 10.03
C ILE A 11 -44.43 48.55 8.83
N VAL A 12 -44.98 48.85 7.65
CA VAL A 12 -44.71 48.07 6.42
C VAL A 12 -43.29 48.32 5.89
N LEU A 13 -42.76 49.55 6.02
CA LEU A 13 -41.36 49.86 5.65
C LEU A 13 -40.32 49.26 6.62
N LEU A 14 -40.67 49.11 7.90
CA LEU A 14 -39.81 48.44 8.89
C LEU A 14 -39.77 46.91 8.76
N LEU A 15 -40.78 46.29 8.14
CA LEU A 15 -40.79 44.84 7.87
C LEU A 15 -40.05 44.44 6.59
N CYS A 16 -39.76 45.38 5.68
CA CYS A 16 -38.97 45.11 4.47
C CYS A 16 -37.45 45.04 4.71
N GLN A 17 -36.94 45.55 5.85
CA GLN A 17 -35.49 45.53 6.14
C GLN A 17 -35.03 44.28 6.91
N ALA A 18 -35.94 43.39 7.33
CA ALA A 18 -35.59 42.17 8.06
C ALA A 18 -35.24 40.97 7.14
N CYS A 19 -35.31 41.15 5.81
CA CYS A 19 -34.83 40.17 4.82
C CYS A 19 -33.58 40.68 4.10
N ILE A 20 -32.63 41.26 4.83
CA ILE A 20 -31.25 41.19 4.38
C ILE A 20 -30.79 39.80 4.81
N SER A 21 -30.80 38.86 3.86
CA SER A 21 -30.12 37.58 3.99
C SER A 21 -28.76 37.88 4.60
N GLN A 22 -28.47 37.33 5.77
CA GLN A 22 -27.10 37.30 6.24
C GLN A 22 -26.29 36.71 5.09
N ASN A 23 -25.35 37.47 4.55
CA ASN A 23 -24.32 36.88 3.70
C ASN A 23 -23.61 35.88 4.59
N THR A 24 -24.01 34.62 4.51
CA THR A 24 -23.22 33.53 5.06
C THR A 24 -21.93 33.55 4.27
N GLU A 25 -20.90 34.19 4.83
CA GLU A 25 -19.53 33.98 4.39
C GLU A 25 -19.20 32.52 4.69
N HIS A 26 -19.52 31.66 3.73
CA HIS A 26 -19.07 30.28 3.75
C HIS A 26 -17.54 30.31 3.67
N ALA A 27 -16.89 29.53 4.53
CA ALA A 27 -15.45 29.34 4.43
C ALA A 27 -15.09 28.97 2.97
N PRO A 28 -14.03 29.56 2.39
CA PRO A 28 -13.68 29.29 1.00
C PRO A 28 -13.46 27.79 0.83
N THR A 29 -14.17 27.18 -0.13
CA THR A 29 -14.16 25.73 -0.39
C THR A 29 -12.76 25.17 -0.62
N ALA A 30 -11.83 26.03 -1.09
CA ALA A 30 -10.42 25.73 -1.25
C ALA A 30 -9.68 25.32 0.06
N LEU A 31 -10.29 25.53 1.23
CA LEU A 31 -9.74 25.08 2.52
C LEU A 31 -10.06 23.61 2.83
N PHE A 32 -11.08 23.03 2.20
CA PHE A 32 -11.49 21.66 2.50
C PHE A 32 -10.80 20.67 1.57
N GLN A 33 -10.08 19.72 2.17
CA GLN A 33 -9.41 18.65 1.45
C GLN A 33 -10.39 17.53 1.11
N LEU A 34 -10.31 17.07 -0.14
CA LEU A 34 -11.07 15.93 -0.61
C LEU A 34 -10.65 14.63 0.10
N SER A 35 -11.61 13.71 0.28
CA SER A 35 -11.30 12.34 0.67
C SER A 35 -10.52 11.60 -0.42
N ASN A 36 -9.71 10.63 -0.01
CA ASN A 36 -8.93 9.82 -0.94
C ASN A 36 -9.82 8.98 -1.86
N PRO A 37 -9.44 8.79 -3.14
CA PRO A 37 -10.17 7.91 -4.04
C PRO A 37 -10.09 6.45 -3.56
N ARG A 38 -11.17 5.68 -3.73
CA ARG A 38 -11.15 4.25 -3.41
C ARG A 38 -10.57 3.49 -4.59
N VAL A 39 -9.39 2.91 -4.41
CA VAL A 39 -8.74 2.04 -5.39
C VAL A 39 -9.32 0.64 -5.29
N GLN A 40 -9.70 0.05 -6.42
CA GLN A 40 -10.22 -1.30 -6.50
C GLN A 40 -9.39 -2.08 -7.53
N VAL A 41 -8.97 -3.28 -7.16
CA VAL A 41 -8.33 -4.22 -8.07
C VAL A 41 -8.99 -5.58 -7.95
N SER A 42 -9.10 -6.32 -9.06
CA SER A 42 -9.66 -7.68 -9.02
C SER A 42 -8.76 -8.65 -8.25
N SER A 43 -7.45 -8.42 -8.26
CA SER A 43 -6.47 -9.12 -7.42
C SER A 43 -5.18 -8.30 -7.24
N ILE A 44 -4.55 -8.42 -6.07
CA ILE A 44 -3.19 -7.89 -5.84
C ILE A 44 -2.15 -8.78 -6.51
N PHE A 45 -2.34 -10.09 -6.45
CA PHE A 45 -1.48 -11.10 -7.07
C PHE A 45 -2.17 -11.70 -8.30
N PHE A 46 -1.55 -11.62 -9.46
CA PHE A 46 -2.19 -12.04 -10.71
C PHE A 46 -1.19 -12.66 -11.69
N ASP A 47 -1.58 -13.68 -12.45
CA ASP A 47 -0.69 -14.31 -13.43
C ASP A 47 -0.76 -13.68 -14.83
N SER A 48 -1.97 -13.23 -15.21
CA SER A 48 -2.28 -12.77 -16.57
C SER A 48 -2.60 -11.28 -16.57
N TYR A 49 -3.57 -10.87 -15.76
CA TYR A 49 -3.91 -9.46 -15.55
C TYR A 49 -4.71 -9.26 -14.28
N THR A 50 -4.74 -8.01 -13.80
CA THR A 50 -5.70 -7.50 -12.82
C THR A 50 -6.43 -6.29 -13.41
N THR A 51 -7.70 -6.13 -13.07
CA THR A 51 -8.49 -4.97 -13.48
C THR A 51 -8.42 -3.92 -12.38
N LEU A 52 -7.88 -2.75 -12.70
CA LEU A 52 -7.83 -1.58 -11.83
C LEU A 52 -9.03 -0.66 -12.13
N SER A 53 -9.79 -0.33 -11.11
CA SER A 53 -10.83 0.70 -11.16
C SER A 53 -10.72 1.64 -9.96
N PHE A 54 -11.33 2.80 -10.07
CA PHE A 54 -11.50 3.74 -8.97
C PHE A 54 -12.96 4.12 -8.84
N SER A 55 -13.44 4.38 -7.62
CA SER A 55 -14.77 4.98 -7.41
C SER A 55 -14.65 6.41 -6.91
N VAL A 56 -15.55 7.26 -7.42
CA VAL A 56 -15.68 8.68 -7.07
C VAL A 56 -17.06 8.88 -6.45
N ASP A 57 -17.10 9.34 -5.20
CA ASP A 57 -18.34 9.59 -4.47
C ASP A 57 -18.75 11.08 -4.52
N MET A 58 -18.12 11.88 -5.40
CA MET A 58 -18.29 13.34 -5.45
C MET A 58 -18.48 13.89 -6.89
N PRO A 59 -19.58 14.62 -7.18
CA PRO A 59 -19.79 15.26 -8.47
C PRO A 59 -18.65 16.20 -8.87
N ASN A 60 -18.38 16.34 -10.17
CA ASN A 60 -17.35 17.21 -10.77
C ASN A 60 -15.90 16.89 -10.35
N SER A 61 -15.67 15.85 -9.55
CA SER A 61 -14.34 15.37 -9.23
C SER A 61 -13.78 14.50 -10.35
N ILE A 62 -12.48 14.63 -10.60
CA ILE A 62 -11.73 13.76 -11.49
C ILE A 62 -10.63 13.02 -10.71
N ILE A 63 -10.34 11.79 -11.11
CA ILE A 63 -9.19 11.05 -10.58
C ILE A 63 -8.08 11.11 -11.61
N LYS A 64 -6.86 11.43 -11.17
CA LYS A 64 -5.65 11.23 -11.96
C LYS A 64 -4.78 10.17 -11.33
N TYR A 65 -4.02 9.45 -12.15
CA TYR A 65 -3.21 8.34 -11.70
C TYR A 65 -1.89 8.18 -12.47
N THR A 66 -0.97 7.42 -11.86
CA THR A 66 0.27 6.90 -12.46
C THR A 66 0.38 5.41 -12.15
N LEU A 67 1.14 4.65 -12.95
CA LEU A 67 1.32 3.20 -12.80
C LEU A 67 2.79 2.80 -12.52
N ASP A 68 3.69 3.78 -12.52
CA ASP A 68 5.13 3.62 -12.39
C ASP A 68 5.67 4.10 -11.02
N GLY A 69 4.77 4.48 -10.10
CA GLY A 69 5.13 5.01 -8.79
C GLY A 69 5.55 6.49 -8.78
N SER A 70 5.52 7.19 -9.92
CA SER A 70 5.73 8.64 -9.97
C SER A 70 4.57 9.41 -9.31
N SER A 71 4.84 10.59 -8.75
CA SER A 71 3.81 11.39 -8.07
C SER A 71 2.73 11.88 -9.03
N VAL A 72 1.49 11.86 -8.57
CA VAL A 72 0.33 12.32 -9.33
C VAL A 72 0.28 13.85 -9.30
N ASN A 73 0.53 14.45 -10.46
CA ASN A 73 0.46 15.90 -10.67
C ASN A 73 -0.64 16.26 -11.67
N GLN A 74 -0.77 17.55 -11.99
CA GLN A 74 -1.82 18.04 -12.90
C GLN A 74 -1.76 17.46 -14.32
N ASN A 75 -0.61 16.96 -14.77
CA ASN A 75 -0.42 16.34 -16.09
C ASN A 75 -0.59 14.81 -16.07
N ALA A 76 -0.87 14.21 -14.91
CA ALA A 76 -1.11 12.77 -14.81
C ALA A 76 -2.38 12.35 -15.57
N LYS A 77 -2.44 11.07 -15.96
CA LYS A 77 -3.53 10.54 -16.76
C LYS A 77 -4.84 10.61 -15.99
N VAL A 78 -5.90 11.10 -16.64
CA VAL A 78 -7.26 11.09 -16.09
C VAL A 78 -7.84 9.69 -16.20
N PHE A 79 -8.39 9.18 -15.12
CA PHE A 79 -9.14 7.92 -15.12
C PHE A 79 -10.55 8.15 -15.70
N SER A 80 -10.93 7.32 -16.66
CA SER A 80 -12.24 7.37 -17.32
C SER A 80 -12.92 6.01 -17.40
N GLU A 81 -12.14 4.93 -17.44
CA GLU A 81 -12.61 3.54 -17.50
C GLU A 81 -11.64 2.58 -16.81
N PRO A 82 -12.11 1.40 -16.34
CA PRO A 82 -11.25 0.39 -15.74
C PRO A 82 -10.08 -0.02 -16.65
N LEU A 83 -8.91 -0.20 -16.05
CA LEU A 83 -7.65 -0.48 -16.73
C LEU A 83 -7.24 -1.93 -16.54
N LYS A 84 -6.76 -2.56 -17.62
CA LYS A 84 -6.15 -3.88 -17.56
C LYS A 84 -4.65 -3.73 -17.26
N ILE A 85 -4.21 -4.22 -16.11
CA ILE A 85 -2.80 -4.21 -15.69
C ILE A 85 -2.23 -5.61 -15.90
N GLN A 86 -1.18 -5.75 -16.71
CA GLN A 86 -0.61 -7.04 -17.10
C GLN A 86 0.79 -7.30 -16.54
N GLU A 87 1.39 -6.29 -15.92
CA GLU A 87 2.71 -6.34 -15.28
C GLU A 87 2.62 -5.73 -13.87
N SER A 88 3.54 -6.09 -12.98
CA SER A 88 3.61 -5.47 -11.65
C SER A 88 3.67 -3.96 -11.78
N ALA A 89 2.92 -3.24 -10.94
CA ALA A 89 2.77 -1.79 -11.05
C ALA A 89 2.63 -1.15 -9.67
N VAL A 90 3.23 0.03 -9.50
CA VAL A 90 2.99 0.90 -8.34
C VAL A 90 1.99 1.96 -8.77
N ILE A 91 0.74 1.74 -8.41
CA ILE A 91 -0.40 2.59 -8.75
C ILE A 91 -0.46 3.72 -7.74
N LYS A 92 -0.48 4.96 -8.23
CA LYS A 92 -0.76 6.12 -7.39
C LYS A 92 -1.93 6.90 -7.96
N ALA A 93 -2.79 7.42 -7.09
CA ALA A 93 -3.94 8.19 -7.52
C ALA A 93 -4.24 9.37 -6.58
N LYS A 94 -4.82 10.44 -7.14
CA LYS A 94 -5.34 11.60 -6.40
C LYS A 94 -6.66 12.04 -6.99
N MET A 95 -7.53 12.57 -6.14
CA MET A 95 -8.79 13.20 -6.55
C MET A 95 -8.61 14.72 -6.65
N PHE A 96 -9.15 15.30 -7.73
CA PHE A 96 -9.11 16.73 -8.02
C PHE A 96 -10.54 17.25 -8.21
N HIS A 97 -10.79 18.48 -7.76
CA HIS A 97 -12.06 19.17 -7.96
C HIS A 97 -11.78 20.66 -8.20
N PRO A 98 -12.60 21.38 -8.98
CA PRO A 98 -12.42 22.82 -9.22
C PRO A 98 -12.39 23.67 -7.94
N ASP A 99 -13.29 23.36 -7.01
CA ASP A 99 -13.54 24.20 -5.82
C ASP A 99 -12.86 23.74 -4.53
N TYR A 100 -12.31 22.52 -4.48
CA TYR A 100 -11.78 21.89 -3.26
C TYR A 100 -10.30 21.56 -3.39
N LYS A 101 -9.60 21.48 -2.26
CA LYS A 101 -8.20 21.04 -2.24
C LYS A 101 -8.14 19.55 -2.57
N GLU A 102 -7.21 19.19 -3.47
CA GLU A 102 -6.94 17.81 -3.88
C GLU A 102 -6.74 16.85 -2.70
N SER A 103 -7.10 15.58 -2.88
CA SER A 103 -6.90 14.54 -1.87
C SER A 103 -5.41 14.27 -1.64
N ASP A 104 -5.10 13.52 -0.60
CA ASP A 104 -3.77 12.90 -0.50
C ASP A 104 -3.58 11.86 -1.61
N GLU A 105 -2.32 11.51 -1.85
CA GLU A 105 -1.95 10.46 -2.79
C GLU A 105 -2.19 9.10 -2.15
N VAL A 106 -3.05 8.28 -2.78
CA VAL A 106 -3.16 6.87 -2.44
C VAL A 106 -2.15 6.06 -3.23
N VAL A 107 -1.60 5.02 -2.61
CA VAL A 107 -0.63 4.12 -3.21
C VAL A 107 -1.14 2.69 -3.09
N LEU A 108 -1.09 1.93 -4.17
CA LEU A 108 -1.37 0.50 -4.21
C LEU A 108 -0.34 -0.16 -5.12
N GLU A 109 0.28 -1.24 -4.67
CA GLU A 109 1.14 -2.05 -5.53
C GLU A 109 0.44 -3.36 -5.88
N VAL A 110 0.49 -3.74 -7.15
CA VAL A 110 0.01 -5.04 -7.65
C VAL A 110 1.20 -5.81 -8.20
N VAL A 111 1.23 -7.11 -7.97
CA VAL A 111 2.38 -7.96 -8.27
C VAL A 111 1.95 -9.09 -9.21
N LYS A 112 2.57 -9.13 -10.38
CA LYS A 112 2.43 -10.26 -11.28
C LYS A 112 3.13 -11.48 -10.69
N ILE A 113 2.55 -12.65 -10.83
CA ILE A 113 3.15 -13.91 -10.38
C ILE A 113 3.49 -14.81 -11.57
N ALA A 114 4.44 -15.71 -11.39
CA ALA A 114 4.59 -16.85 -12.31
C ALA A 114 3.28 -17.66 -12.35
N LYS A 115 2.91 -18.12 -13.57
CA LYS A 115 1.65 -18.83 -13.83
C LYS A 115 1.46 -20.00 -12.85
N ASN A 116 0.25 -20.13 -12.31
CA ASN A 116 -0.18 -21.17 -11.34
C ASN A 116 0.50 -21.15 -9.96
N SER A 117 1.21 -20.08 -9.55
CA SER A 117 2.09 -20.07 -8.37
C SER A 117 3.20 -21.12 -8.48
N ALA A 118 4.43 -20.66 -8.70
CA ALA A 118 5.55 -21.58 -8.89
C ALA A 118 6.00 -22.28 -7.59
N ILE A 119 5.44 -21.96 -6.42
CA ILE A 119 5.87 -22.52 -5.14
C ILE A 119 5.00 -23.72 -4.76
N LYS A 120 5.61 -24.91 -4.62
CA LYS A 120 4.96 -26.15 -4.20
C LYS A 120 4.93 -26.34 -2.70
N GLN A 121 6.02 -25.95 -2.05
CA GLN A 121 6.21 -26.14 -0.62
C GLN A 121 7.11 -25.03 -0.10
N VAL A 122 6.78 -24.56 1.10
CA VAL A 122 7.59 -23.61 1.86
C VAL A 122 7.93 -24.24 3.21
N ALA A 123 9.19 -24.14 3.60
CA ALA A 123 9.62 -24.28 4.98
C ALA A 123 10.30 -22.98 5.40
N ILE A 124 10.15 -22.56 6.65
CA ILE A 124 10.75 -21.32 7.16
C ILE A 124 11.42 -21.58 8.51
N LYS A 125 12.57 -20.95 8.72
CA LYS A 125 13.30 -20.95 10.00
C LYS A 125 13.83 -19.56 10.34
N PRO A 126 13.89 -19.16 11.62
CA PRO A 126 13.27 -19.84 12.76
C PRO A 126 11.74 -19.85 12.64
N ASP A 127 11.07 -20.56 13.55
CA ASP A 127 9.60 -20.48 13.63
C ASP A 127 9.17 -19.05 13.96
N PRO A 128 8.02 -18.59 13.44
CA PRO A 128 7.49 -17.27 13.81
C PRO A 128 7.14 -17.23 15.30
N SER A 129 6.99 -16.02 15.83
CA SER A 129 6.49 -15.85 17.20
C SER A 129 5.10 -16.47 17.34
N GLU A 130 4.80 -17.04 18.53
CA GLU A 130 3.48 -17.62 18.81
C GLU A 130 2.34 -16.60 18.65
N LYS A 131 2.61 -15.32 18.97
CA LYS A 131 1.65 -14.22 18.86
C LYS A 131 1.29 -13.89 17.41
N TYR A 132 2.24 -14.06 16.49
CA TYR A 132 2.11 -13.71 15.08
C TYR A 132 2.55 -14.91 14.22
N SER A 133 1.87 -16.04 14.39
CA SER A 133 2.20 -17.30 13.71
C SER A 133 1.81 -17.33 12.23
N GLY A 134 1.02 -16.34 11.78
CA GLY A 134 0.45 -16.29 10.45
C GLY A 134 -0.46 -17.49 10.14
N MET A 135 -0.51 -17.87 8.87
CA MET A 135 -1.15 -19.12 8.41
C MET A 135 -0.16 -20.30 8.36
N GLY A 136 0.97 -20.20 9.05
CA GLY A 136 2.11 -21.10 8.92
C GLY A 136 2.85 -20.92 7.59
N ALA A 137 3.84 -21.78 7.31
CA ALA A 137 4.72 -21.62 6.14
C ALA A 137 3.97 -21.56 4.79
N MET A 138 2.86 -22.28 4.64
CA MET A 138 2.04 -22.24 3.43
C MET A 138 1.35 -20.90 3.21
N GLY A 139 1.13 -20.12 4.27
CA GLY A 139 0.63 -18.75 4.18
C GLY A 139 1.51 -17.85 3.31
N LEU A 140 2.81 -18.12 3.25
CA LEU A 140 3.79 -17.38 2.45
C LEU A 140 3.68 -17.60 0.93
N SER A 141 2.67 -18.33 0.48
CA SER A 141 2.47 -18.65 -0.93
C SER A 141 0.98 -18.86 -1.29
N ASP A 142 0.06 -18.38 -0.44
CA ASP A 142 -1.38 -18.64 -0.58
C ASP A 142 -2.13 -17.56 -1.40
N LEU A 143 -1.39 -16.54 -1.85
CA LEU A 143 -1.82 -15.38 -2.60
C LEU A 143 -2.85 -14.52 -1.85
N LYS A 144 -2.81 -14.49 -0.51
CA LYS A 144 -3.67 -13.63 0.32
C LYS A 144 -2.87 -12.54 1.00
N LYS A 145 -3.10 -11.31 0.53
CA LYS A 145 -2.44 -10.13 1.06
C LYS A 145 -2.93 -9.80 2.48
N GLY A 146 -2.00 -9.65 3.42
CA GLY A 146 -2.23 -9.11 4.75
C GLY A 146 -2.50 -7.60 4.74
N ASN A 147 -3.33 -7.16 5.68
CA ASN A 147 -3.77 -5.77 5.88
C ASN A 147 -2.69 -4.92 6.58
N ALA A 148 -2.64 -3.63 6.27
CA ALA A 148 -1.78 -2.66 6.98
C ALA A 148 -2.08 -2.61 8.49
N GLN A 149 -3.34 -2.81 8.88
CA GLN A 149 -3.76 -3.02 10.26
C GLN A 149 -3.55 -4.49 10.63
N PHE A 150 -2.33 -4.84 11.03
CA PHE A 150 -1.92 -6.22 11.29
C PHE A 150 -2.57 -6.86 12.53
N ALA A 151 -3.04 -6.06 13.49
CA ALA A 151 -3.59 -6.59 14.73
C ALA A 151 -4.87 -7.39 14.46
N GLY A 152 -4.85 -8.70 14.77
CA GLY A 152 -5.95 -9.63 14.50
C GLY A 152 -5.95 -10.20 13.09
N ASP A 153 -5.08 -9.73 12.20
CA ASP A 153 -4.85 -10.34 10.90
C ASP A 153 -3.97 -11.58 11.05
N LYS A 154 -4.40 -12.68 10.43
CA LYS A 154 -3.73 -13.97 10.46
C LYS A 154 -2.80 -14.20 9.27
N GLN A 155 -2.71 -13.27 8.31
CA GLN A 155 -1.79 -13.43 7.19
C GLN A 155 -0.32 -13.21 7.58
N TRP A 156 -0.06 -12.30 8.52
CA TRP A 156 1.31 -11.92 8.86
C TRP A 156 2.00 -12.92 9.78
N MET A 157 3.16 -13.43 9.34
CA MET A 157 4.13 -14.13 10.18
C MET A 157 5.12 -13.11 10.75
N GLY A 158 5.23 -13.03 12.07
CA GLY A 158 6.08 -12.06 12.77
C GLY A 158 7.32 -12.69 13.39
N PHE A 159 8.47 -12.06 13.20
CA PHE A 159 9.78 -12.52 13.65
C PHE A 159 10.54 -11.39 14.37
N GLN A 160 11.28 -11.73 15.44
CA GLN A 160 12.34 -10.89 16.02
C GLN A 160 13.60 -11.74 16.10
N THR A 161 14.41 -11.69 15.06
CA THR A 161 15.60 -12.53 14.90
C THR A 161 16.62 -11.81 14.02
N GLU A 162 17.84 -12.30 13.99
CA GLU A 162 18.90 -11.77 13.12
C GLU A 162 18.82 -12.31 11.69
N LYS A 163 18.12 -13.43 11.47
CA LYS A 163 18.02 -14.08 10.16
C LYS A 163 16.78 -14.95 10.03
N ILE A 164 16.11 -14.84 8.90
CA ILE A 164 14.99 -15.70 8.50
C ILE A 164 15.41 -16.41 7.20
N THR A 165 15.16 -17.71 7.09
CA THR A 165 15.44 -18.49 5.88
C THR A 165 14.17 -19.22 5.46
N ALA A 166 13.66 -18.89 4.29
CA ALA A 166 12.57 -19.60 3.64
C ALA A 166 13.12 -20.50 2.55
N SER A 167 12.96 -21.82 2.72
CA SER A 167 13.29 -22.84 1.73
C SER A 167 12.05 -23.15 0.90
N LEU A 168 12.15 -22.91 -0.40
CA LEU A 168 11.08 -23.08 -1.38
C LEU A 168 11.35 -24.30 -2.25
N GLN A 169 10.35 -25.15 -2.45
CA GLN A 169 10.31 -26.08 -3.57
C GLN A 169 9.53 -25.44 -4.72
N VAL A 170 10.12 -25.45 -5.91
CA VAL A 170 9.59 -24.74 -7.08
C VAL A 170 9.04 -25.73 -8.11
N GLU A 171 7.97 -25.37 -8.82
CA GLU A 171 7.38 -26.15 -9.91
C GLU A 171 8.40 -26.35 -11.03
N LYS A 172 8.47 -27.59 -11.52
CA LYS A 172 9.44 -27.94 -12.57
C LYS A 172 9.09 -27.16 -13.83
N ASN A 173 10.10 -26.59 -14.49
CA ASN A 173 9.99 -25.75 -15.69
C ASN A 173 9.50 -24.31 -15.48
N SER A 174 9.41 -23.83 -14.24
CA SER A 174 9.21 -22.40 -13.98
C SER A 174 10.53 -21.66 -14.20
N THR A 175 10.56 -20.71 -15.14
CA THR A 175 11.67 -19.76 -15.25
C THR A 175 11.50 -18.70 -14.18
N VAL A 176 12.56 -18.46 -13.40
CA VAL A 176 12.62 -17.46 -12.35
C VAL A 176 13.63 -16.42 -12.74
N ASN A 177 13.26 -15.15 -12.62
CA ASN A 177 14.15 -13.99 -12.79
C ASN A 177 14.10 -13.05 -11.58
N LYS A 178 13.11 -13.22 -10.68
CA LYS A 178 12.96 -12.34 -9.52
C LYS A 178 12.20 -13.01 -8.38
N ILE A 179 12.63 -12.72 -7.16
CA ILE A 179 11.90 -13.04 -5.94
C ILE A 179 11.31 -11.77 -5.36
N VAL A 180 10.08 -11.83 -4.90
CA VAL A 180 9.43 -10.72 -4.20
C VAL A 180 9.01 -11.19 -2.82
N VAL A 181 9.44 -10.48 -1.78
CA VAL A 181 9.02 -10.72 -0.40
C VAL A 181 8.06 -9.61 0.00
N SER A 182 6.82 -9.96 0.33
CA SER A 182 5.83 -9.02 0.83
C SER A 182 6.03 -8.85 2.33
N VAL A 183 6.23 -7.60 2.75
CA VAL A 183 6.49 -7.25 4.15
C VAL A 183 5.55 -6.16 4.63
N LEU A 184 5.34 -6.06 5.93
CA LEU A 184 4.72 -4.90 6.55
C LEU A 184 5.78 -3.95 7.09
N THR A 185 5.68 -2.67 6.76
CA THR A 185 6.39 -1.62 7.50
C THR A 185 5.39 -0.86 8.35
N ASN A 186 5.60 -0.87 9.66
CA ASN A 186 4.79 -0.14 10.63
C ASN A 186 5.69 0.24 11.81
N GLN A 187 6.52 1.27 11.58
CA GLN A 187 7.65 1.60 12.46
C GLN A 187 7.19 2.04 13.85
N SER A 188 6.02 2.67 13.99
CA SER A 188 5.45 3.01 15.30
C SER A 188 5.17 1.78 16.18
N ASN A 189 4.95 0.61 15.56
CA ASN A 189 4.82 -0.69 16.22
C ASN A 189 6.11 -1.53 16.14
N TRP A 190 7.24 -0.88 15.83
CA TRP A 190 8.58 -1.46 15.78
C TRP A 190 8.73 -2.52 14.67
N ILE A 191 7.85 -2.50 13.67
CA ILE A 191 7.87 -3.39 12.51
C ILE A 191 8.63 -2.69 11.37
N PHE A 192 9.79 -3.22 11.01
CA PHE A 192 10.68 -2.68 9.99
C PHE A 192 10.80 -3.65 8.82
N ALA A 193 10.96 -3.12 7.61
CA ALA A 193 11.44 -3.91 6.49
C ALA A 193 12.87 -4.42 6.77
N PRO A 194 13.25 -5.61 6.27
CA PRO A 194 14.61 -6.11 6.36
C PRO A 194 15.62 -5.21 5.63
N GLY A 195 16.88 -5.25 6.07
CA GLY A 195 17.96 -4.47 5.47
C GLY A 195 18.56 -5.13 4.22
N LYS A 196 18.53 -6.47 4.16
CA LYS A 196 19.08 -7.23 3.03
C LYS A 196 18.26 -8.50 2.79
N ILE A 197 18.15 -8.90 1.53
CA ILE A 197 17.65 -10.22 1.14
C ILE A 197 18.65 -10.84 0.16
N GLU A 198 18.93 -12.12 0.34
CA GLU A 198 19.75 -12.95 -0.53
C GLU A 198 18.94 -14.16 -1.00
N VAL A 199 19.19 -14.62 -2.21
CA VAL A 199 18.55 -15.79 -2.80
C VAL A 199 19.63 -16.76 -3.26
N PHE A 200 19.54 -17.99 -2.79
CA PHE A 200 20.48 -19.05 -3.12
C PHE A 200 19.78 -20.22 -3.84
N ASN A 201 20.50 -20.87 -4.74
CA ASN A 201 20.14 -22.18 -5.31
C ASN A 201 21.29 -23.14 -5.06
N GLU A 202 21.02 -24.29 -4.41
CA GLU A 202 22.03 -25.33 -4.15
C GLU A 202 23.32 -24.83 -3.45
N GLY A 203 23.21 -23.75 -2.66
CA GLY A 203 24.32 -23.12 -1.94
C GLY A 203 25.02 -21.99 -2.71
N GLU A 204 24.71 -21.80 -3.99
CA GLU A 204 25.23 -20.68 -4.79
C GLU A 204 24.32 -19.46 -4.67
N LEU A 205 24.92 -18.27 -4.47
CA LEU A 205 24.19 -17.00 -4.46
C LEU A 205 23.79 -16.65 -5.89
N ILE A 206 22.48 -16.54 -6.15
CA ILE A 206 21.93 -16.21 -7.47
C ILE A 206 21.32 -14.82 -7.53
N GLY A 207 21.13 -14.14 -6.39
CA GLY A 207 20.70 -12.75 -6.35
C GLY A 207 20.72 -12.19 -4.93
N GLU A 208 20.92 -10.89 -4.82
CA GLU A 208 20.88 -10.17 -3.54
C GLU A 208 20.38 -8.74 -3.75
N ARG A 209 19.81 -8.15 -2.69
CA ARG A 209 19.49 -6.72 -2.67
C ARG A 209 19.56 -6.17 -1.26
N THR A 210 20.15 -4.99 -1.14
CA THR A 210 20.13 -4.16 0.07
C THR A 210 19.03 -3.10 -0.04
N PHE A 211 18.30 -2.91 1.05
CA PHE A 211 17.18 -1.97 1.17
C PHE A 211 17.56 -0.83 2.12
N ALA A 212 18.36 0.13 1.64
CA ALA A 212 18.82 1.25 2.47
C ALA A 212 17.69 2.10 3.08
N LYS A 213 16.50 2.09 2.46
CA LYS A 213 15.31 2.79 2.98
C LYS A 213 14.77 2.16 4.28
N SER A 214 15.12 0.91 4.58
CA SER A 214 14.68 0.24 5.81
C SER A 214 15.18 0.94 7.07
N GLU A 215 16.32 1.64 7.00
CA GLU A 215 16.86 2.44 8.11
C GLU A 215 16.24 3.85 8.21
N GLN A 216 15.40 4.24 7.27
CA GLN A 216 14.80 5.59 7.22
C GLN A 216 13.36 5.58 7.69
N GLU A 217 12.84 6.73 8.08
CA GLU A 217 11.41 6.88 8.37
C GLU A 217 10.60 6.65 7.09
N THR A 218 9.62 5.75 7.16
CA THR A 218 8.76 5.39 6.03
C THR A 218 7.31 5.29 6.48
N PRO A 219 6.33 5.58 5.60
CA PRO A 219 4.92 5.45 5.94
C PRO A 219 4.54 4.01 6.32
N ASN A 220 3.52 3.87 7.16
CA ASN A 220 2.92 2.56 7.43
C ASN A 220 2.30 2.00 6.14
N SER A 221 2.87 0.91 5.62
CA SER A 221 2.38 0.27 4.41
C SER A 221 2.88 -1.16 4.29
N PRO A 222 2.06 -2.09 3.78
CA PRO A 222 2.57 -3.27 3.13
C PRO A 222 3.46 -2.86 1.95
N THR A 223 4.60 -3.51 1.78
CA THR A 223 5.59 -3.19 0.74
C THR A 223 6.10 -4.48 0.10
N PHE A 224 6.42 -4.44 -1.19
CA PHE A 224 6.99 -5.56 -1.91
C PHE A 224 8.49 -5.36 -2.14
N LEU A 225 9.29 -6.19 -1.48
CA LEU A 225 10.75 -6.16 -1.61
C LEU A 225 11.18 -7.08 -2.75
N GLN A 226 11.57 -6.46 -3.86
CA GLN A 226 11.92 -7.19 -5.08
C GLN A 226 13.43 -7.45 -5.16
N VAL A 227 13.83 -8.70 -5.34
CA VAL A 227 15.22 -9.15 -5.47
C VAL A 227 15.39 -9.80 -6.85
N PRO A 228 16.02 -9.12 -7.82
CA PRO A 228 16.41 -9.74 -9.07
C PRO A 228 17.34 -10.93 -8.82
N VAL A 229 17.17 -12.00 -9.59
CA VAL A 229 18.05 -13.17 -9.57
C VAL A 229 18.52 -13.48 -10.98
N SER A 230 19.61 -14.23 -11.09
CA SER A 230 20.02 -14.85 -12.36
C SER A 230 18.82 -15.58 -12.98
N THR A 231 18.53 -15.30 -14.25
CA THR A 231 17.38 -15.93 -14.91
C THR A 231 17.68 -17.41 -15.15
N GLY A 232 16.82 -18.29 -14.63
CA GLY A 232 17.03 -19.74 -14.74
C GLY A 232 15.83 -20.56 -14.31
N MET A 233 15.91 -21.86 -14.53
CA MET A 233 14.97 -22.82 -13.97
C MET A 233 15.57 -23.41 -12.70
N TYR A 234 14.84 -23.28 -11.60
CA TYR A 234 15.28 -23.77 -10.28
C TYR A 234 14.27 -24.77 -9.73
N ASN A 235 14.76 -25.81 -9.06
CA ASN A 235 13.91 -26.77 -8.35
C ASN A 235 13.73 -26.39 -6.87
N THR A 236 14.73 -25.70 -6.32
CA THR A 236 14.74 -25.27 -4.92
C THR A 236 15.35 -23.89 -4.82
N LEU A 237 14.87 -23.08 -3.88
CA LEU A 237 15.44 -21.77 -3.58
C LEU A 237 15.51 -21.57 -2.07
N ASN A 238 16.57 -20.95 -1.58
CA ASN A 238 16.64 -20.45 -0.21
C ASN A 238 16.63 -18.93 -0.24
N VAL A 239 15.56 -18.34 0.28
CA VAL A 239 15.43 -16.89 0.45
C VAL A 239 15.86 -16.55 1.87
N VAL A 240 17.01 -15.91 2.00
CA VAL A 240 17.59 -15.49 3.29
C VAL A 240 17.30 -14.01 3.49
N ILE A 241 16.51 -13.71 4.51
CA ILE A 241 16.08 -12.36 4.86
C ILE A 241 16.87 -11.95 6.09
N HIS A 242 17.53 -10.80 6.00
CA HIS A 242 18.33 -10.21 7.06
C HIS A 242 17.61 -8.95 7.58
N PRO A 243 16.92 -9.06 8.73
CA PRO A 243 16.41 -7.92 9.47
C PRO A 243 17.50 -6.89 9.77
N LEU A 244 17.11 -5.66 10.14
CA LEU A 244 18.09 -4.73 10.71
C LEU A 244 18.61 -5.31 12.02
N SER A 245 19.90 -5.18 12.28
CA SER A 245 20.51 -5.64 13.54
C SER A 245 19.90 -4.96 14.75
N GLU A 246 19.55 -3.69 14.61
CA GLU A 246 18.88 -2.89 15.62
C GLU A 246 17.98 -1.82 15.00
N ILE A 247 16.99 -1.36 15.75
CA ILE A 247 16.15 -0.22 15.39
C ILE A 247 17.03 1.05 15.32
N PRO A 248 16.91 1.86 14.25
CA PRO A 248 17.73 3.06 14.06
C PRO A 248 17.58 4.13 15.16
N ALA A 249 18.61 4.97 15.30
CA ALA A 249 18.73 5.99 16.36
C ALA A 249 17.61 7.04 16.38
N TRP A 250 16.96 7.32 15.25
CA TRP A 250 15.87 8.29 15.16
C TRP A 250 14.56 7.79 15.77
N HIS A 251 14.41 6.47 15.95
CA HIS A 251 13.18 5.86 16.42
C HIS A 251 13.21 5.63 17.95
N GLN A 252 12.04 5.68 18.59
CA GLN A 252 11.91 5.50 20.05
C GLN A 252 12.43 4.14 20.57
N GLY A 253 12.35 3.10 19.74
CA GLY A 253 12.82 1.74 20.07
C GLY A 253 14.31 1.49 19.79
N LYS A 254 15.12 2.55 19.56
CA LYS A 254 16.52 2.45 19.14
C LYS A 254 17.35 1.42 19.92
N GLY A 255 18.24 0.72 19.22
CA GLY A 255 19.14 -0.28 19.82
C GLY A 255 18.49 -1.62 20.17
N THR A 256 17.19 -1.80 19.92
CA THR A 256 16.48 -3.07 20.12
C THR A 256 16.25 -3.80 18.79
N THR A 257 16.00 -5.11 18.82
CA THR A 257 15.73 -5.90 17.61
C THR A 257 14.35 -5.57 17.03
N PRO A 258 14.25 -5.14 15.76
CA PRO A 258 12.97 -4.85 15.14
C PRO A 258 12.16 -6.12 14.90
N TRP A 259 10.84 -5.96 14.81
CA TRP A 259 9.98 -6.96 14.21
C TRP A 259 10.12 -6.95 12.69
N VAL A 260 10.10 -8.13 12.06
CA VAL A 260 9.89 -8.32 10.63
C VAL A 260 8.62 -9.13 10.43
N PHE A 261 7.73 -8.61 9.59
CA PHE A 261 6.44 -9.23 9.28
C PHE A 261 6.42 -9.59 7.79
N ILE A 262 6.13 -10.85 7.48
CA ILE A 262 6.08 -11.38 6.12
C ILE A 262 4.75 -12.11 5.95
N ASP A 263 4.04 -11.86 4.86
CA ASP A 263 2.82 -12.58 4.49
C ASP A 263 2.98 -13.38 3.19
N GLU A 264 3.85 -12.97 2.26
CA GLU A 264 4.01 -13.64 0.97
C GLU A 264 5.46 -13.68 0.48
N ILE A 265 5.80 -14.76 -0.23
CA ILE A 265 7.00 -14.89 -1.06
C ILE A 265 6.53 -15.28 -2.46
N ILE A 266 6.92 -14.49 -3.46
CA ILE A 266 6.44 -14.62 -4.83
C ILE A 266 7.63 -14.84 -5.76
N ILE A 267 7.41 -15.70 -6.74
CA ILE A 267 8.34 -15.99 -7.83
C ILE A 267 7.81 -15.33 -9.11
N GLN A 268 8.68 -14.60 -9.82
CA GLN A 268 8.44 -14.04 -11.15
C GLN A 268 9.51 -14.48 -12.15
#